data_AF-A0A6V8PJ17-F1
#
_entry.id   AF-A0A6V8PJ17-F1
#
_cell.length_a   1.000
_cell.length_b   1.000
_cell.length_c   1.000
_cell.angle_alpha   90.00
_cell.angle_beta   90.00
_cell.angle_gamma   90.00
#
_symmetry.space_group_name_H-M   'P 1'
#
loop_
_entity.id
_entity.type
_entity.pdbx_description
1 polymer ?
#
loop_
_entity_poly.entity_id
_entity_poly.type
_entity_poly.pdbx_seq_one_letter_code
_entity_poly.pdbx_strand_id
1 'polypeptide(L)'
;MKKASALAREKDLKYAFTLHAGASLVAPFVRFTDVHFYLAGSRGIWIEKLDLRPVEYGGSVHLIIPYDKGVFYNRQIVGDMVTVSNTQLYLDLHNYPARGKEQADFLRAQKLSF
;
A
#
# COMPACT_ATOMS: atom_id res chain seq x y z
N MET A 1 -7.56 -2.31 -5.82
CA MET A 1 -6.17 -2.08 -6.30
C MET A 1 -6.07 -1.67 -7.77
N LYS A 2 -6.57 -2.46 -8.74
CA LYS A 2 -6.50 -2.12 -10.18
C LYS A 2 -7.07 -0.74 -10.54
N LYS A 3 -8.30 -0.44 -10.07
CA LYS A 3 -8.94 0.87 -10.28
C LYS A 3 -8.09 2.05 -9.78
N ALA A 4 -7.52 1.93 -8.58
CA ALA A 4 -6.63 2.94 -8.01
C ALA A 4 -5.37 3.16 -8.87
N SER A 5 -4.80 2.08 -9.41
CA SER A 5 -3.61 2.17 -10.27
C SER A 5 -3.92 2.79 -11.63
N ALA A 6 -5.07 2.44 -12.23
CA ALA A 6 -5.54 3.05 -13.46
C ALA A 6 -5.80 4.56 -13.29
N LEU A 7 -6.48 4.95 -12.20
CA LEU A 7 -6.71 6.36 -11.87
C LEU A 7 -5.40 7.13 -11.71
N ALA A 8 -4.44 6.56 -10.99
CA ALA A 8 -3.13 7.18 -10.80
C ALA A 8 -2.41 7.44 -12.12
N ARG A 9 -2.47 6.48 -13.06
CA ARG A 9 -1.88 6.63 -14.38
C ARG A 9 -2.59 7.70 -15.21
N GLU A 10 -3.92 7.74 -15.17
CA GLU A 10 -4.73 8.70 -15.93
C GLU A 10 -4.53 10.14 -15.46
N LYS A 11 -4.36 10.34 -14.15
CA LYS A 11 -4.31 11.66 -13.51
C LYS A 11 -2.91 12.05 -13.02
N ASP A 12 -1.89 11.29 -13.40
CA ASP A 12 -0.49 11.44 -12.96
C ASP A 12 -0.34 11.59 -11.42
N LEU A 13 -1.05 10.73 -10.67
CA LEU A 13 -1.07 10.79 -9.21
C LEU A 13 0.04 9.93 -8.63
N LYS A 14 0.82 10.52 -7.72
CA LYS A 14 1.83 9.79 -6.97
C LYS A 14 1.20 9.06 -5.78
N TYR A 15 1.28 7.74 -5.81
CA TYR A 15 0.82 6.82 -4.76
C TYR A 15 1.77 5.62 -4.62
N ALA A 16 1.56 4.82 -3.58
CA ALA A 16 2.16 3.50 -3.44
C ALA A 16 1.33 2.62 -2.50
N PHE A 17 1.02 1.38 -2.91
CA PHE A 17 0.45 0.38 -2.01
C PHE A 17 1.42 0.06 -0.87
N THR A 18 0.86 -0.20 0.30
CA THR A 18 1.60 -0.62 1.48
C THR A 18 0.83 -1.71 2.25
N LEU A 19 1.36 -2.15 3.40
CA LEU A 19 0.84 -3.22 4.24
C LEU A 19 0.58 -4.48 3.42
N HIS A 20 -0.45 -5.25 3.75
CA HIS A 20 -0.74 -6.50 3.03
C HIS A 20 -0.99 -6.30 1.54
N ALA A 21 -1.64 -5.20 1.14
CA ALA A 21 -1.88 -4.93 -0.28
C ALA A 21 -0.55 -4.76 -1.03
N GLY A 22 0.37 -3.96 -0.50
CA GLY A 22 1.69 -3.77 -1.10
C GLY A 22 2.55 -5.03 -1.07
N ALA A 23 2.58 -5.74 0.06
CA ALA A 23 3.36 -6.97 0.22
C ALA A 23 2.86 -8.11 -0.65
N SER A 24 1.54 -8.20 -0.90
CA SER A 24 0.96 -9.21 -1.77
C SER A 24 1.42 -9.13 -3.22
N LEU A 25 1.86 -7.96 -3.67
CA LEU A 25 2.40 -7.76 -5.02
C LEU A 25 3.82 -8.34 -5.14
N VAL A 26 4.57 -8.39 -4.03
CA VAL A 26 6.01 -8.69 -4.05
C VAL A 26 6.31 -10.09 -3.50
N ALA A 27 5.63 -10.47 -2.42
CA ALA A 27 5.81 -11.72 -1.69
C ALA A 27 4.46 -12.18 -1.09
N PRO A 28 3.52 -12.67 -1.91
CA PRO A 28 2.18 -13.05 -1.45
C PRO A 28 2.22 -14.19 -0.43
N PHE A 29 1.61 -13.98 0.74
CA PHE A 29 1.58 -14.97 1.82
C PHE A 29 0.29 -14.93 2.64
N VAL A 30 -0.11 -13.75 3.12
CA VAL A 30 -1.34 -13.57 3.92
C VAL A 30 -2.49 -13.08 3.05
N ARG A 31 -3.69 -13.63 3.25
CA ARG A 31 -4.94 -13.10 2.68
C ARG A 31 -5.34 -11.83 3.42
N PHE A 32 -5.81 -10.82 2.69
CA PHE A 32 -6.19 -9.53 3.24
C PHE A 32 -7.49 -9.04 2.61
N THR A 33 -8.24 -8.24 3.36
CA THR A 33 -9.45 -7.55 2.91
C THR A 33 -9.21 -6.06 2.70
N ASP A 34 -8.30 -5.48 3.48
CA ASP A 34 -8.08 -4.04 3.52
C ASP A 34 -6.95 -3.60 2.60
N VAL A 35 -7.26 -2.62 1.75
CA VAL A 35 -6.31 -2.05 0.79
C VAL A 35 -5.79 -0.73 1.35
N HIS A 36 -4.50 -0.70 1.66
CA HIS A 36 -3.80 0.46 2.18
C HIS A 36 -2.85 1.03 1.13
N PHE A 37 -2.85 2.35 0.95
CA PHE A 37 -1.86 3.01 0.10
C PHE A 37 -1.57 4.44 0.55
N TYR A 38 -0.30 4.82 0.40
CA TYR A 38 0.17 6.18 0.63
C TYR A 38 -0.14 7.08 -0.57
N LEU A 39 -0.49 8.33 -0.28
CA LEU A 39 -0.77 9.38 -1.25
C LEU A 39 0.24 10.52 -1.10
N ALA A 40 0.81 10.99 -2.20
CA ALA A 40 1.50 12.28 -2.23
C ALA A 40 0.51 13.33 -2.74
N GLY A 41 -0.37 13.82 -1.87
CA GLY A 41 -1.36 14.84 -2.21
C GLY A 41 -2.69 14.68 -1.48
N SER A 42 -3.72 15.33 -2.02
CA SER A 42 -5.06 15.33 -1.43
C SER A 42 -5.79 14.00 -1.62
N ARG A 43 -6.66 13.67 -0.67
CA ARG A 43 -7.56 12.51 -0.76
C ARG A 43 -8.72 12.73 -1.74
N GLY A 44 -9.05 13.99 -2.05
CA GLY A 44 -10.28 14.36 -2.75
C GLY A 44 -10.48 13.64 -4.08
N ILE A 45 -9.47 13.67 -4.97
CA ILE A 45 -9.56 13.01 -6.27
C ILE A 45 -9.73 11.49 -6.15
N TRP A 46 -9.12 10.88 -5.14
CA TRP A 46 -9.23 9.45 -4.88
C TRP A 46 -10.61 9.08 -4.39
N ILE A 47 -11.16 9.87 -3.46
CA ILE A 47 -12.50 9.67 -2.92
C ILE A 47 -13.53 9.80 -4.04
N GLU A 48 -13.47 10.88 -4.82
CA GLU A 48 -14.41 11.16 -5.90
C GLU A 48 -14.34 10.09 -7.01
N LYS A 49 -13.14 9.83 -7.55
CA LYS A 49 -13.00 8.96 -8.72
C LYS A 49 -13.08 7.47 -8.43
N LEU A 50 -12.85 7.05 -7.19
CA LEU A 50 -13.05 5.67 -6.77
C LEU A 50 -14.43 5.43 -6.12
N ASP A 51 -15.29 6.46 -6.06
CA ASP A 51 -16.61 6.40 -5.40
C ASP A 51 -16.51 5.89 -3.96
N LEU A 52 -15.53 6.41 -3.21
CA LEU A 52 -15.32 6.03 -1.82
C LEU A 52 -16.22 6.86 -0.92
N ARG A 53 -16.74 6.24 0.13
CA ARG A 53 -17.47 6.92 1.19
C ARG A 53 -16.65 6.90 2.47
N PRO A 54 -16.40 8.05 3.12
CA PRO A 54 -15.76 8.06 4.41
C PRO A 54 -16.65 7.36 5.43
N VAL A 55 -16.05 6.48 6.23
CA VAL A 55 -16.73 5.73 7.29
C VAL A 55 -15.87 5.78 8.54
N GLU A 56 -16.51 5.75 9.71
CA GLU A 56 -15.79 5.71 10.99
C GLU A 56 -15.22 4.31 11.28
N TYR A 57 -15.94 3.25 10.90
CA TYR A 57 -15.57 1.86 11.16
C TYR A 57 -15.86 0.96 9.94
N GLY A 58 -15.08 -0.11 9.80
CA GLY A 58 -15.34 -1.18 8.81
C GLY A 58 -15.04 -0.81 7.35
N GLY A 59 -14.32 0.28 7.09
CA GLY A 59 -13.85 0.61 5.75
C GLY A 59 -12.73 -0.32 5.28
N SER A 60 -12.75 -0.72 4.01
CA SER A 60 -11.76 -1.64 3.40
C SER A 60 -10.70 -0.94 2.53
N VAL A 61 -10.76 0.39 2.45
CA VAL A 61 -9.82 1.21 1.67
C VAL A 61 -9.30 2.32 2.55
N HIS A 62 -7.98 2.35 2.74
CA HIS A 62 -7.31 3.30 3.62
C HIS A 62 -6.38 4.21 2.82
N LEU A 63 -6.77 5.48 2.73
CA LEU A 63 -6.00 6.54 2.06
C LEU A 63 -5.09 7.27 3.06
N ILE A 64 -3.80 6.94 3.03
CA ILE A 64 -2.85 7.43 4.02
C ILE A 64 -2.04 8.59 3.44
N ILE A 65 -2.05 9.74 4.11
CA ILE A 65 -1.09 10.82 3.84
C ILE A 65 0.08 10.57 4.78
N PRO A 66 1.26 10.17 4.28
CA PRO A 66 2.39 9.84 5.14
C PRO A 66 2.93 11.10 5.82
N TYR A 67 3.55 10.92 6.99
CA TYR A 67 4.20 12.00 7.73
C TYR A 67 5.36 12.60 6.91
N ASP A 68 6.12 11.76 6.21
CA ASP A 68 7.24 12.16 5.38
C ASP A 68 7.17 11.55 3.97
N LYS A 69 7.92 12.16 3.03
CA LYS A 69 7.98 11.70 1.63
C LYS A 69 8.90 10.50 1.42
N GLY A 70 9.68 10.12 2.43
CA GLY A 70 10.62 9.00 2.42
C GLY A 70 9.95 7.64 2.23
N VAL A 71 8.67 7.49 2.59
CA VAL A 71 7.90 6.27 2.27
C VAL A 71 7.85 5.95 0.77
N PHE A 72 8.04 6.96 -0.09
CA PHE A 72 8.09 6.80 -1.55
C PHE A 72 9.51 6.56 -2.09
N TYR A 73 10.53 6.55 -1.23
CA TYR A 73 11.90 6.24 -1.62
C TYR A 73 12.00 4.78 -2.06
N ASN A 74 12.70 4.55 -3.17
CA ASN A 74 12.89 3.23 -3.77
C ASN A 74 11.57 2.42 -3.92
N ARG A 75 10.48 3.12 -4.23
CA ARG A 75 9.21 2.48 -4.62
C ARG A 75 9.43 1.63 -5.87
N GLN A 76 8.67 0.56 -5.96
CA GLN A 76 8.80 -0.43 -7.02
C GLN A 76 7.50 -0.53 -7.82
N ILE A 77 7.62 -0.84 -9.10
CA ILE A 77 6.51 -1.07 -10.02
C ILE A 77 6.38 -2.57 -10.22
N VAL A 78 5.21 -3.14 -9.94
CA VAL A 78 4.89 -4.55 -10.14
C VAL A 78 3.68 -4.64 -11.07
N GLY A 79 3.91 -5.01 -12.33
CA GLY A 79 2.92 -4.84 -13.39
C GLY A 79 2.53 -3.37 -13.55
N ASP A 80 1.24 -3.06 -13.46
CA ASP A 80 0.72 -1.68 -13.51
C ASP A 80 0.55 -1.03 -12.13
N MET A 81 1.03 -1.67 -11.06
CA MET A 81 0.82 -1.20 -9.69
C MET A 81 2.10 -0.71 -9.06
N VAL A 82 2.02 0.37 -8.28
CA VAL A 82 3.13 0.91 -7.51
C VAL A 82 3.01 0.46 -6.06
N THR A 83 4.10 -0.06 -5.48
CA THR A 83 4.21 -0.41 -4.06
C THR A 83 5.46 0.21 -3.45
N VAL A 84 5.47 0.41 -2.14
CA VAL A 84 6.65 0.97 -1.44
C VAL A 84 7.83 -0.01 -1.48
N SER A 85 9.00 0.44 -1.01
CA SER A 85 10.19 -0.42 -0.95
C SER A 85 9.97 -1.63 -0.04
N ASN A 86 10.76 -2.69 -0.23
CA ASN A 86 10.68 -3.88 0.64
C ASN A 86 10.95 -3.54 2.12
N THR A 87 11.86 -2.60 2.38
CA THR A 87 12.13 -2.09 3.73
C THR A 87 10.90 -1.39 4.31
N GLN A 88 10.27 -0.49 3.56
CA GLN A 88 9.06 0.19 4.03
C GLN A 88 7.92 -0.80 4.26
N LEU A 89 7.70 -1.77 3.35
CA LEU A 89 6.71 -2.83 3.53
C LEU A 89 6.96 -3.63 4.81
N TYR A 90 8.22 -3.99 5.10
CA TYR A 90 8.58 -4.68 6.33
C TYR A 90 8.25 -3.84 7.57
N LEU A 91 8.66 -2.57 7.58
CA LEU A 91 8.40 -1.64 8.70
C LEU A 91 6.90 -1.45 8.94
N ASP A 92 6.13 -1.26 7.87
CA ASP A 92 4.69 -1.07 7.95
C ASP A 92 3.99 -2.32 8.50
N LEU A 93 4.47 -3.51 8.13
CA LEU A 93 3.88 -4.78 8.55
C LEU A 93 4.33 -5.28 9.93
N HIS A 94 5.54 -4.93 10.38
CA HIS A 94 6.19 -5.58 11.53
C HIS A 94 5.33 -5.57 12.79
N ASN A 95 4.68 -4.44 13.07
CA ASN A 95 3.78 -4.24 14.21
C ASN A 95 2.30 -4.15 13.79
N TYR A 96 1.99 -4.46 12.53
CA TYR A 96 0.61 -4.43 12.05
C TYR A 96 -0.16 -5.67 12.57
N PRO A 97 -1.41 -5.50 13.07
CA PRO A 97 -2.27 -6.61 13.44
C PRO A 97 -2.66 -7.46 12.21
N ALA A 98 -3.64 -8.35 12.34
CA ALA A 98 -4.15 -9.15 11.22
C ALA A 98 -3.07 -9.97 10.47
N ARG A 99 -2.13 -10.54 11.24
CA ARG A 99 -0.98 -11.33 10.74
C ARG A 99 0.05 -10.51 9.96
N GLY A 100 0.15 -9.21 10.26
CA GLY A 100 1.18 -8.32 9.72
C GLY A 100 2.60 -8.85 9.95
N LYS A 101 2.93 -9.21 11.20
CA LYS A 101 4.25 -9.76 11.54
C LYS A 101 4.62 -11.01 10.72
N GLU A 102 3.67 -11.94 10.53
CA GLU A 102 3.91 -13.14 9.72
C GLU A 102 4.24 -12.80 8.26
N GLN A 103 3.48 -11.85 7.68
CA GLN A 103 3.76 -11.34 6.33
C GLN A 103 5.10 -10.60 6.26
N ALA A 104 5.48 -9.86 7.30
CA ALA A 104 6.77 -9.15 7.40
C ALA A 104 7.93 -10.14 7.42
N ASP A 105 7.85 -11.18 8.26
CA ASP A 105 8.87 -12.20 8.38
C ASP A 105 9.04 -12.99 7.07
N PHE A 106 7.93 -13.33 6.40
CA PHE A 106 7.96 -13.95 5.07
C PHE A 106 8.58 -13.04 4.01
N LEU A 107 8.17 -11.76 3.95
CA LEU A 107 8.74 -10.77 3.03
C LEU A 107 10.25 -10.63 3.26
N ARG A 108 10.69 -10.56 4.53
CA ARG A 108 12.10 -10.46 4.89
C ARG A 108 12.88 -11.64 4.33
N ALA A 109 12.45 -12.87 4.65
CA ALA A 109 13.12 -14.08 4.17
C ALA A 109 13.22 -14.17 2.64
N GLN A 110 12.26 -13.61 1.90
CA GLN A 110 12.21 -13.69 0.44
C GLN A 110 12.93 -12.53 -0.28
N LYS A 111 12.97 -11.33 0.33
CA LYS A 111 13.30 -10.08 -0.37
C LYS A 111 14.31 -9.20 0.35
N LEU A 112 14.66 -9.50 1.60
CA LEU A 112 15.63 -8.78 2.39
C LEU A 112 16.74 -9.75 2.83
N SER A 113 18.01 -9.37 2.62
CA SER A 113 19.16 -10.26 2.79
C SER A 113 19.79 -10.19 4.18
N PHE A 114 19.01 -9.91 5.23
CA PHE A 114 19.46 -9.81 6.62
C PHE A 114 18.42 -10.38 7.59
#